data_AF-C0DC05-F1
#
_entry.id   AF-C0DC05-F1
#
_cell.length_a   1.000
_cell.length_b   1.000
_cell.length_c   1.000
_cell.angle_alpha   90.00
_cell.angle_beta   90.00
_cell.angle_gamma   90.00
#
_symmetry.space_group_name_H-M   'P 1'
#
loop_
_entity.id
_entity.type
_entity.pdbx_description
1 polymer ?
#
loop_
_entity_poly.entity_id
_entity_poly.type
_entity_poly.pdbx_seq_one_letter_code
_entity_poly.pdbx_strand_id
1 'polypeptide(L)'
;RGTGFGVLLLFLAALLAGFGRAQGVRDRLDGEAAWAGKAAGVKVSVTGTVERMEEKEDQTELWLRDAAAKVGREGMTFGRVVVYADSGAAVGIGSAVSLRGKLEAVEGATNPGEFDFARYYRSKGAACRLYGEEVTVADGETAPYFEGIRRFRLWCGGVLEGICEPGDLGVFKAVVLGDQSSMDQGMKDMYRSHGISHLLAVSGQHLAIVGGGIYLLLRKAGMNRGRAGMLGGALVVSYG
;
A
#
# COMPACT_ATOMS: atom_id res chain seq x y z
N ARG A 1 9.00 45.57 11.42
CA ARG A 1 7.75 45.05 12.05
C ARG A 1 6.76 44.40 11.07
N GLY A 2 7.04 44.30 9.76
CA GLY A 2 6.09 43.77 8.76
C GLY A 2 6.25 42.29 8.35
N THR A 3 7.33 41.60 8.75
CA THR A 3 7.61 40.23 8.30
C THR A 3 6.78 39.16 9.02
N GLY A 4 6.44 39.35 10.30
CA GLY A 4 5.67 38.38 11.07
C GLY A 4 4.22 38.23 10.61
N PHE A 5 3.59 39.31 10.13
CA PHE A 5 2.20 39.28 9.67
C PHE A 5 2.04 38.54 8.33
N GLY A 6 3.02 38.68 7.42
CA GLY A 6 3.04 37.94 6.16
C GLY A 6 3.24 36.43 6.35
N VAL A 7 4.11 36.02 7.28
CA VAL A 7 4.32 34.61 7.61
C VAL A 7 3.07 34.00 8.25
N LEU A 8 2.39 34.75 9.13
CA LEU A 8 1.14 34.31 9.75
C LEU A 8 0.02 34.10 8.71
N LEU A 9 -0.12 35.02 7.73
CA LEU A 9 -1.11 34.91 6.66
C LEU A 9 -0.82 33.70 5.74
N LEU A 10 0.44 33.44 5.40
CA LEU A 10 0.83 32.27 4.61
C LEU A 10 0.53 30.96 5.37
N PHE A 11 0.80 30.92 6.68
CA PHE A 11 0.48 29.77 7.51
C PHE A 11 -1.03 29.50 7.59
N LEU A 12 -1.83 30.56 7.79
CA LEU A 12 -3.30 30.47 7.77
C LEU A 12 -3.85 30.02 6.42
N ALA A 13 -3.31 30.55 5.32
CA ALA A 13 -3.68 30.13 3.98
C ALA A 13 -3.35 28.64 3.73
N ALA A 14 -2.19 28.18 4.18
CA ALA A 14 -1.80 26.77 4.09
C ALA A 14 -2.69 25.86 4.93
N LEU A 15 -3.08 26.28 6.15
CA LEU A 15 -4.02 25.54 6.99
C LEU A 15 -5.41 25.45 6.37
N LEU A 16 -5.94 26.56 5.84
CA LEU A 16 -7.25 26.59 5.18
C LEU A 16 -7.25 25.74 3.90
N ALA A 17 -6.19 25.82 3.09
CA ALA A 17 -6.02 24.98 1.91
C ALA A 17 -5.93 23.49 2.29
N GLY A 18 -5.18 23.18 3.36
CA GLY A 18 -5.07 21.82 3.90
C GLY A 18 -6.41 21.29 4.40
N PHE A 19 -7.17 22.11 5.13
CA PHE A 19 -8.50 21.77 5.63
C PHE A 19 -9.51 21.57 4.49
N GLY A 20 -9.52 22.46 3.50
CA GLY A 20 -10.36 22.32 2.30
C GLY A 20 -10.04 21.05 1.51
N ARG A 21 -8.76 20.72 1.35
CA ARG A 21 -8.33 19.47 0.72
C ARG A 21 -8.77 18.25 1.55
N ALA A 22 -8.63 18.31 2.88
CA ALA A 22 -9.05 17.23 3.77
C ALA A 22 -10.56 16.99 3.74
N GLN A 23 -11.36 18.07 3.72
CA GLN A 23 -12.81 17.99 3.54
C GLN A 23 -13.17 17.39 2.18
N GLY A 24 -12.57 17.86 1.08
CA GLY A 24 -12.84 17.30 -0.24
C GLY A 24 -12.49 15.81 -0.37
N VAL A 25 -11.40 15.36 0.28
CA VAL A 25 -11.07 13.92 0.35
C VAL A 25 -12.10 13.16 1.16
N ARG A 26 -12.55 13.71 2.29
CA ARG A 26 -13.57 13.09 3.14
C ARG A 26 -14.90 12.96 2.39
N ASP A 27 -15.39 14.02 1.78
CA ASP A 27 -16.66 14.03 1.04
C ASP A 27 -16.63 13.04 -0.14
N ARG A 28 -15.49 12.96 -0.84
CA ARG A 28 -15.27 11.93 -1.87
C ARG A 28 -15.40 10.52 -1.31
N LEU A 29 -14.71 10.22 -0.20
CA LEU A 29 -14.73 8.90 0.43
C LEU A 29 -16.12 8.56 1.02
N ASP A 30 -16.84 9.55 1.54
CA ASP A 30 -18.21 9.40 2.04
C ASP A 30 -19.17 9.07 0.88
N GLY A 31 -19.01 9.75 -0.26
CA GLY A 31 -19.75 9.45 -1.50
C GLY A 31 -19.45 8.06 -2.08
N GLU A 32 -18.18 7.66 -2.12
CA GLU A 32 -17.73 6.34 -2.56
C GLU A 32 -18.33 5.22 -1.69
N ALA A 33 -18.27 5.37 -0.37
CA ALA A 33 -18.87 4.41 0.57
C ALA A 33 -20.39 4.33 0.42
N ALA A 34 -21.07 5.48 0.25
CA ALA A 34 -22.52 5.51 0.08
C ALA A 34 -22.98 4.81 -1.21
N TRP A 35 -22.23 4.96 -2.30
CA TRP A 35 -22.52 4.26 -3.55
C TRP A 35 -22.26 2.75 -3.42
N ALA A 36 -21.15 2.35 -2.82
CA ALA A 36 -20.86 0.94 -2.57
C ALA A 36 -21.92 0.29 -1.67
N GLY A 37 -22.44 1.01 -0.66
CA GLY A 37 -23.56 0.55 0.17
C GLY A 37 -24.85 0.33 -0.63
N LYS A 38 -25.13 1.16 -1.64
CA LYS A 38 -26.28 0.96 -2.55
C LYS A 38 -26.07 -0.21 -3.52
N ALA A 39 -24.84 -0.44 -3.94
CA ALA A 39 -24.45 -1.54 -4.81
C ALA A 39 -24.21 -2.86 -4.05
N ALA A 40 -24.31 -2.85 -2.72
CA ALA A 40 -24.03 -4.01 -1.87
C ALA A 40 -24.94 -5.20 -2.24
N GLY A 41 -24.32 -6.38 -2.39
CA GLY A 41 -25.02 -7.61 -2.80
C GLY A 41 -25.18 -7.80 -4.32
N VAL A 42 -24.87 -6.79 -5.15
CA VAL A 42 -24.85 -6.91 -6.61
C VAL A 42 -23.43 -7.17 -7.11
N LYS A 43 -23.27 -8.00 -8.14
CA LYS A 43 -21.96 -8.18 -8.78
C LYS A 43 -21.59 -6.91 -9.55
N VAL A 44 -20.50 -6.28 -9.12
CA VAL A 44 -19.95 -5.06 -9.70
C VAL A 44 -18.71 -5.41 -10.53
N SER A 45 -18.57 -4.77 -11.69
CA SER A 45 -17.33 -4.84 -12.47
C SER A 45 -16.48 -3.63 -12.12
N VAL A 46 -15.26 -3.84 -11.63
CA VAL A 46 -14.31 -2.79 -11.28
C VAL A 46 -13.09 -2.87 -12.19
N THR A 47 -12.74 -1.77 -12.85
CA THR A 47 -11.53 -1.64 -13.66
C THR A 47 -10.60 -0.61 -13.05
N GLY A 48 -9.31 -0.90 -12.93
CA GLY A 48 -8.34 0.06 -12.37
C GLY A 48 -6.90 -0.34 -12.65
N THR A 49 -5.96 0.51 -12.23
CA THR A 49 -4.51 0.20 -12.36
C THR A 49 -3.96 -0.26 -11.02
N VAL A 50 -3.20 -1.35 -11.00
CA VAL A 50 -2.57 -1.86 -9.77
C VAL A 50 -1.48 -0.89 -9.31
N GLU A 51 -1.72 -0.21 -8.19
CA GLU A 51 -0.76 0.68 -7.54
C GLU A 51 0.15 -0.09 -6.59
N ARG A 52 -0.41 -1.04 -5.83
CA ARG A 52 0.31 -1.85 -4.84
C ARG A 52 -0.33 -3.24 -4.75
N MET A 53 0.47 -4.22 -4.34
CA MET A 53 0.02 -5.59 -4.12
C MET A 53 0.66 -6.14 -2.84
N GLU A 54 -0.12 -6.82 -2.03
CA GLU A 54 0.33 -7.54 -0.83
C GLU A 54 -0.17 -8.99 -0.90
N GLU A 55 0.74 -9.95 -0.80
CA GLU A 55 0.39 -11.37 -0.74
C GLU A 55 0.09 -11.76 0.71
N LYS A 56 -1.07 -12.35 0.94
CA LYS A 56 -1.44 -13.05 2.18
C LYS A 56 -1.49 -14.55 1.88
N GLU A 57 -1.62 -15.36 2.93
CA GLU A 57 -1.56 -16.83 2.82
C GLU A 57 -2.55 -17.39 1.78
N ASP A 58 -3.80 -16.93 1.81
CA ASP A 58 -4.87 -17.46 0.94
C ASP A 58 -5.34 -16.48 -0.15
N GLN A 59 -4.96 -15.20 -0.06
CA GLN A 59 -5.47 -14.15 -0.94
C GLN A 59 -4.40 -13.10 -1.24
N THR A 60 -4.51 -12.49 -2.41
CA THR A 60 -3.73 -11.33 -2.81
C THR A 60 -4.55 -10.07 -2.64
N GLU A 61 -4.06 -9.13 -1.81
CA GLU A 61 -4.65 -7.80 -1.64
C GLU A 61 -4.04 -6.82 -2.66
N LEU A 62 -4.85 -6.41 -3.64
CA LEU A 62 -4.51 -5.46 -4.68
C LEU A 62 -5.06 -4.08 -4.34
N TRP A 63 -4.24 -3.05 -4.46
CA TRP A 63 -4.65 -1.67 -4.34
C TRP A 63 -4.77 -1.09 -5.74
N LEU A 64 -5.99 -0.77 -6.16
CA LEU A 64 -6.24 -0.16 -7.45
C LEU A 64 -6.36 1.35 -7.32
N ARG A 65 -5.68 2.08 -8.20
CA ARG A 65 -5.88 3.52 -8.42
C ARG A 65 -6.79 3.76 -9.61
N ASP A 66 -7.46 4.93 -9.60
CA ASP A 66 -8.35 5.40 -10.67
C ASP A 66 -9.38 4.33 -11.05
N ALA A 67 -9.94 3.67 -10.04
CA ALA A 67 -10.81 2.53 -10.23
C ALA A 67 -12.21 2.99 -10.68
N ALA A 68 -12.74 2.41 -11.73
CA ALA A 68 -14.10 2.65 -12.20
C ALA A 68 -14.95 1.41 -11.93
N ALA A 69 -16.00 1.56 -11.14
CA ALA A 69 -16.98 0.50 -10.88
C ALA A 69 -18.21 0.70 -11.76
N LYS A 70 -18.77 -0.39 -12.29
CA LYS A 70 -19.99 -0.40 -13.10
C LYS A 70 -20.96 -1.48 -12.62
N VAL A 71 -22.22 -1.08 -12.49
CA VAL A 71 -23.38 -1.95 -12.22
C VAL A 71 -24.41 -1.69 -13.31
N GLY A 72 -24.50 -2.60 -14.29
CA GLY A 72 -25.39 -2.41 -15.45
C GLY A 72 -25.04 -1.14 -16.23
N ARG A 73 -25.94 -0.13 -16.19
CA ARG A 73 -25.76 1.18 -16.83
C ARG A 73 -25.23 2.27 -15.90
N GLU A 74 -25.26 2.03 -14.60
CA GLU A 74 -24.72 2.98 -13.61
C GLU A 74 -23.24 2.70 -13.38
N GLY A 75 -22.46 3.75 -13.16
CA GLY A 75 -21.05 3.63 -12.84
C GLY A 75 -20.57 4.77 -11.97
N MET A 76 -19.50 4.51 -11.24
CA MET A 76 -18.84 5.46 -10.36
C MET A 76 -17.33 5.30 -10.47
N THR A 77 -16.61 6.42 -10.37
CA THR A 77 -15.16 6.43 -10.26
C THR A 77 -14.74 6.55 -8.79
N PHE A 78 -13.70 5.83 -8.44
CA PHE A 78 -13.11 5.73 -7.12
C PHE A 78 -11.65 6.13 -7.24
N GLY A 79 -11.15 6.94 -6.30
CA GLY A 79 -9.73 7.27 -6.30
C GLY A 79 -8.86 6.05 -6.01
N ARG A 80 -9.25 5.25 -5.00
CA ARG A 80 -8.62 3.97 -4.67
C ARG A 80 -9.65 2.94 -4.23
N VAL A 81 -9.46 1.69 -4.65
CA VAL A 81 -10.25 0.53 -4.21
C VAL A 81 -9.29 -0.59 -3.83
N VAL A 82 -9.58 -1.24 -2.70
CA VAL A 82 -8.83 -2.41 -2.25
C VAL A 82 -9.55 -3.64 -2.79
N VAL A 83 -8.83 -4.58 -3.35
CA VAL A 83 -9.39 -5.76 -4.00
C VAL A 83 -8.71 -7.01 -3.47
N TYR A 84 -9.50 -7.95 -2.97
CA TYR A 84 -9.04 -9.27 -2.60
C TYR A 84 -9.30 -10.21 -3.77
N ALA A 85 -8.24 -10.85 -4.26
CA ALA A 85 -8.29 -11.84 -5.32
C ALA A 85 -7.62 -13.13 -4.84
N ASP A 86 -8.02 -14.27 -5.41
CA ASP A 86 -7.38 -15.56 -5.10
C ASP A 86 -5.89 -15.53 -5.49
N SER A 87 -5.07 -16.16 -4.64
CA SER A 87 -3.63 -16.26 -4.84
C SER A 87 -3.29 -16.93 -6.17
N GLY A 88 -2.36 -16.34 -6.93
CA GLY A 88 -1.88 -16.90 -8.21
C GLY A 88 -2.36 -16.19 -9.48
N ALA A 89 -3.17 -15.13 -9.38
CA ALA A 89 -3.45 -14.28 -10.53
C ALA A 89 -2.15 -13.62 -11.03
N ALA A 90 -1.83 -13.78 -12.33
CA ALA A 90 -0.62 -13.22 -12.96
C ALA A 90 -0.73 -11.69 -13.17
N VAL A 91 -0.85 -10.97 -12.06
CA VAL A 91 -1.07 -9.51 -12.02
C VAL A 91 0.23 -8.82 -11.62
N GLY A 92 0.67 -7.87 -12.43
CA GLY A 92 1.83 -7.03 -12.13
C GLY A 92 1.44 -5.66 -11.60
N ILE A 93 2.35 -5.04 -10.83
CA ILE A 93 2.19 -3.62 -10.46
C ILE A 93 2.23 -2.76 -11.73
N GLY A 94 1.29 -1.84 -11.86
CA GLY A 94 1.10 -0.98 -13.04
C GLY A 94 0.17 -1.56 -14.11
N SER A 95 -0.20 -2.85 -14.03
CA SER A 95 -1.16 -3.44 -14.97
C SER A 95 -2.56 -2.87 -14.80
N ALA A 96 -3.27 -2.71 -15.90
CA ALA A 96 -4.70 -2.46 -15.90
C ALA A 96 -5.43 -3.79 -15.66
N VAL A 97 -6.28 -3.84 -14.64
CA VAL A 97 -7.04 -5.03 -14.29
C VAL A 97 -8.53 -4.73 -14.30
N SER A 98 -9.31 -5.72 -14.73
CA SER A 98 -10.76 -5.74 -14.66
C SER A 98 -11.17 -6.90 -13.77
N LEU A 99 -11.91 -6.62 -12.73
CA LEU A 99 -12.38 -7.59 -11.76
C LEU A 99 -13.89 -7.58 -11.69
N ARG A 100 -14.49 -8.76 -11.47
CA ARG A 100 -15.91 -8.88 -11.15
C ARG A 100 -16.06 -9.48 -9.77
N GLY A 101 -16.89 -8.84 -8.95
CA GLY A 101 -17.01 -9.23 -7.55
C GLY A 101 -18.06 -8.46 -6.79
N LYS A 102 -18.07 -8.66 -5.47
CA LYS A 102 -18.93 -7.90 -4.55
C LYS A 102 -18.16 -6.69 -4.04
N LEU A 103 -18.65 -5.50 -4.37
CA LEU A 103 -18.12 -4.25 -3.83
C LEU A 103 -18.86 -3.90 -2.55
N GLU A 104 -18.12 -3.64 -1.48
CA GLU A 104 -18.67 -3.30 -0.17
C GLU A 104 -17.94 -2.06 0.39
N ALA A 105 -18.68 -1.23 1.12
CA ALA A 105 -18.07 -0.20 1.93
C ALA A 105 -17.31 -0.85 3.08
N VAL A 106 -16.13 -0.32 3.41
CA VAL A 106 -15.39 -0.81 4.59
C VAL A 106 -16.08 -0.31 5.85
N GLU A 107 -16.58 -1.25 6.66
CA GLU A 107 -17.22 -0.95 7.94
C GLU A 107 -16.19 -0.66 9.03
N GLY A 108 -16.61 0.15 10.00
CA GLY A 108 -15.79 0.51 11.16
C GLY A 108 -15.75 -0.60 12.21
N ALA A 109 -14.90 -0.42 13.23
CA ALA A 109 -14.90 -1.28 14.40
C ALA A 109 -16.30 -1.34 15.04
N THR A 110 -16.83 -2.54 15.22
CA THR A 110 -18.15 -2.75 15.82
C THR A 110 -18.02 -3.02 17.32
N ASN A 111 -16.85 -3.52 17.76
CA ASN A 111 -16.56 -3.80 19.16
C ASN A 111 -15.52 -2.84 19.76
N PRO A 112 -15.67 -2.44 21.05
CA PRO A 112 -14.64 -1.68 21.75
C PRO A 112 -13.30 -2.43 21.79
N GLY A 113 -12.23 -1.81 21.28
CA GLY A 113 -10.88 -2.40 21.23
C GLY A 113 -10.54 -3.13 19.92
N GLU A 114 -11.51 -3.28 19.03
CA GLU A 114 -11.30 -3.85 17.68
C GLU A 114 -10.56 -2.86 16.76
N PHE A 115 -9.83 -3.39 15.78
CA PHE A 115 -9.14 -2.58 14.79
C PHE A 115 -10.13 -1.87 13.85
N ASP A 116 -10.01 -0.55 13.75
CA ASP A 116 -10.87 0.28 12.89
C ASP A 116 -10.39 0.24 11.43
N PHE A 117 -10.83 -0.77 10.68
CA PHE A 117 -10.51 -0.93 9.27
C PHE A 117 -11.00 0.25 8.42
N ALA A 118 -12.19 0.79 8.70
CA ALA A 118 -12.71 1.96 8.00
C ALA A 118 -11.75 3.15 8.11
N ARG A 119 -11.26 3.46 9.32
CA ARG A 119 -10.29 4.54 9.53
C ARG A 119 -8.95 4.23 8.87
N TYR A 120 -8.48 2.99 8.96
CA TYR A 120 -7.24 2.56 8.32
C TYR A 120 -7.27 2.78 6.81
N TYR A 121 -8.27 2.24 6.11
CA TYR A 121 -8.39 2.38 4.66
C TYR A 121 -8.67 3.82 4.23
N ARG A 122 -9.49 4.57 4.97
CA ARG A 122 -9.72 6.00 4.71
C ARG A 122 -8.44 6.82 4.82
N SER A 123 -7.56 6.51 5.77
CA SER A 123 -6.24 7.16 5.90
C SER A 123 -5.34 6.89 4.69
N LYS A 124 -5.55 5.76 4.02
CA LYS A 124 -4.88 5.37 2.77
C LYS A 124 -5.65 5.83 1.52
N GLY A 125 -6.77 6.53 1.67
CA GLY A 125 -7.54 7.11 0.57
C GLY A 125 -8.50 6.15 -0.13
N ALA A 126 -8.79 4.98 0.48
CA ALA A 126 -9.78 4.02 0.00
C ALA A 126 -10.97 3.96 0.96
N ALA A 127 -12.19 3.87 0.43
CA ALA A 127 -13.41 3.74 1.24
C ALA A 127 -14.13 2.39 1.05
N CYS A 128 -13.76 1.65 0.00
CA CYS A 128 -14.44 0.44 -0.43
C CYS A 128 -13.45 -0.70 -0.66
N ARG A 129 -13.94 -1.92 -0.45
CA ARG A 129 -13.23 -3.16 -0.78
C ARG A 129 -14.06 -4.00 -1.75
N LEU A 130 -13.39 -4.73 -2.64
CA LEU A 130 -14.01 -5.68 -3.53
C LEU A 130 -13.47 -7.09 -3.26
N TYR A 131 -14.36 -8.06 -3.13
CA TYR A 131 -14.00 -9.48 -3.17
C TYR A 131 -14.15 -9.96 -4.61
N GLY A 132 -13.03 -10.14 -5.30
CA GLY A 132 -12.96 -10.50 -6.71
C GLY A 132 -13.08 -12.01 -6.91
N GLU A 133 -14.05 -12.44 -7.70
CA GLU A 133 -14.22 -13.85 -8.08
C GLU A 133 -13.47 -14.16 -9.38
N GLU A 134 -13.38 -13.17 -10.29
CA GLU A 134 -12.69 -13.31 -11.57
C GLU A 134 -11.81 -12.09 -11.82
N VAL A 135 -10.52 -12.32 -12.03
CA VAL A 135 -9.52 -11.28 -12.36
C VAL A 135 -9.15 -11.43 -13.83
N THR A 136 -9.50 -10.45 -14.66
CA THR A 136 -9.01 -10.34 -16.03
C THR A 136 -7.96 -9.24 -16.08
N VAL A 137 -6.73 -9.59 -16.45
CA VAL A 137 -5.70 -8.59 -16.77
C VAL A 137 -6.00 -8.05 -18.15
N ALA A 138 -6.27 -6.75 -18.25
CA ALA A 138 -6.29 -6.08 -19.53
C ALA A 138 -4.84 -5.77 -19.91
N ASP A 139 -4.40 -6.17 -21.11
CA ASP A 139 -3.04 -5.92 -21.59
C ASP A 139 -2.65 -4.47 -21.30
N GLY A 140 -1.67 -4.31 -20.41
CA GLY A 140 -1.22 -3.03 -19.89
C GLY A 140 0.25 -3.12 -19.55
N GLU A 141 0.95 -2.00 -19.73
CA GLU A 141 2.37 -1.89 -19.42
C GLU A 141 2.58 -2.15 -17.91
N THR A 142 3.04 -3.36 -17.56
CA THR A 142 3.57 -3.63 -16.22
C THR A 142 4.68 -2.63 -15.95
N ALA A 143 4.70 -2.01 -14.78
CA ALA A 143 5.80 -1.12 -14.41
C ALA A 143 7.02 -1.97 -14.04
N PRO A 144 7.97 -2.19 -14.97
CA PRO A 144 8.98 -3.25 -14.82
C PRO A 144 9.94 -2.96 -13.65
N TYR A 145 10.10 -1.67 -13.31
CA TYR A 145 10.90 -1.23 -12.18
C TYR A 145 10.29 -1.64 -10.83
N PHE A 146 9.00 -1.33 -10.61
CA PHE A 146 8.31 -1.69 -9.36
C PHE A 146 8.12 -3.21 -9.24
N GLU A 147 7.82 -3.87 -10.37
CA GLU A 147 7.76 -5.33 -10.42
C GLU A 147 9.14 -5.96 -10.15
N GLY A 148 10.22 -5.36 -10.63
CA GLY A 148 11.59 -5.78 -10.32
C GLY A 148 11.92 -5.67 -8.83
N ILE A 149 11.55 -4.56 -8.17
CA ILE A 149 11.70 -4.39 -6.73
C ILE A 149 10.87 -5.43 -5.97
N ARG A 150 9.63 -5.67 -6.40
CA ARG A 150 8.76 -6.70 -5.80
C ARG A 150 9.40 -8.08 -5.90
N ARG A 151 9.85 -8.49 -7.09
CA ARG A 151 10.51 -9.79 -7.30
C ARG A 151 11.77 -9.94 -6.48
N PHE A 152 12.57 -8.88 -6.38
CA PHE A 152 13.75 -8.85 -5.51
C PHE A 152 13.36 -9.05 -4.04
N ARG A 153 12.30 -8.37 -3.57
CA ARG A 153 11.78 -8.55 -2.21
C ARG A 153 11.30 -9.98 -1.95
N LEU A 154 10.54 -10.57 -2.88
CA LEU A 154 10.10 -11.96 -2.78
C LEU A 154 11.28 -12.93 -2.76
N TRP A 155 12.30 -12.69 -3.59
CA TRP A 155 13.53 -13.48 -3.58
C TRP A 155 14.26 -13.39 -2.24
N CYS A 156 14.45 -12.18 -1.70
CA CYS A 156 15.02 -11.99 -0.37
C CYS A 156 14.17 -12.69 0.72
N GLY A 157 12.84 -12.65 0.58
CA GLY A 157 11.90 -13.33 1.47
C GLY A 157 12.12 -14.84 1.49
N GLY A 158 12.24 -15.46 0.30
CA GLY A 158 12.55 -16.89 0.16
C GLY A 158 13.94 -17.27 0.69
N VAL A 159 14.93 -16.38 0.56
CA VAL A 159 16.25 -16.59 1.18
C VAL A 159 16.15 -16.58 2.70
N LEU A 160 15.37 -15.66 3.29
CA LEU A 160 15.15 -15.63 4.74
C LEU A 160 14.38 -16.87 5.22
N GLU A 161 13.38 -17.33 4.47
CA GLU A 161 12.67 -18.58 4.75
C GLU A 161 13.59 -19.80 4.78
N GLY A 162 14.62 -19.83 3.93
CA GLY A 162 15.58 -20.93 3.88
C GLY A 162 16.63 -20.91 5.00
N ILE A 163 16.82 -19.79 5.71
CA ILE A 163 17.91 -19.60 6.69
C ILE A 163 17.37 -19.42 8.11
N CYS A 164 16.21 -18.80 8.30
CA CYS A 164 15.64 -18.47 9.60
C CYS A 164 14.75 -19.59 10.14
N GLU A 165 14.73 -19.75 11.47
CA GLU A 165 13.72 -20.58 12.14
C GLU A 165 12.32 -19.92 12.06
N PRO A 166 11.23 -20.70 12.08
CA PRO A 166 9.86 -20.18 11.92
C PRO A 166 9.48 -19.10 12.94
N GLY A 167 10.04 -19.14 14.16
CA GLY A 167 9.79 -18.16 15.21
C GLY A 167 10.41 -16.79 14.96
N ASP A 168 11.53 -16.73 14.24
CA ASP A 168 12.26 -15.48 13.98
C ASP A 168 12.00 -14.91 12.59
N LEU A 169 11.51 -15.75 11.67
CA LEU A 169 11.25 -15.40 10.28
C LEU A 169 10.38 -14.14 10.14
N GLY A 170 9.29 -14.06 10.91
CA GLY A 170 8.39 -12.91 10.89
C GLY A 170 9.08 -11.61 11.29
N VAL A 171 9.97 -11.68 12.29
CA VAL A 171 10.74 -10.52 12.76
C VAL A 171 11.77 -10.10 11.73
N PHE A 172 12.55 -11.04 11.17
CA PHE A 172 13.56 -10.72 10.16
C PHE A 172 12.94 -10.18 8.87
N LYS A 173 11.82 -10.77 8.41
CA LYS A 173 11.06 -10.24 7.28
C LYS A 173 10.53 -8.83 7.56
N ALA A 174 10.01 -8.56 8.75
CA ALA A 174 9.52 -7.24 9.12
C ALA A 174 10.66 -6.20 9.15
N VAL A 175 11.80 -6.56 9.73
CA VAL A 175 12.94 -5.65 9.93
C VAL A 175 13.72 -5.40 8.64
N VAL A 176 13.97 -6.45 7.85
CA VAL A 176 14.80 -6.36 6.63
C VAL A 176 13.98 -5.95 5.42
N LEU A 177 12.77 -6.51 5.27
CA LEU A 177 11.93 -6.34 4.08
C LEU A 177 10.73 -5.43 4.29
N GLY A 178 10.50 -4.96 5.52
CA GLY A 178 9.27 -4.25 5.88
C GLY A 178 8.03 -5.13 5.78
N ASP A 179 8.22 -6.46 5.84
CA ASP A 179 7.17 -7.43 5.60
C ASP A 179 6.65 -8.05 6.90
N GLN A 180 5.47 -7.61 7.34
CA GLN A 180 4.82 -8.11 8.55
C GLN A 180 3.77 -9.19 8.27
N SER A 181 3.71 -9.73 7.04
CA SER A 181 2.75 -10.76 6.65
C SER A 181 2.94 -12.05 7.45
N SER A 182 4.19 -12.45 7.69
CA SER A 182 4.55 -13.66 8.45
C SER A 182 4.58 -13.47 9.97
N MET A 183 4.09 -12.34 10.49
CA MET A 183 3.97 -12.11 11.93
C MET A 183 2.54 -12.37 12.41
N ASP A 184 2.38 -13.30 13.35
CA ASP A 184 1.10 -13.57 13.98
C ASP A 184 0.66 -12.43 14.91
N GLN A 185 -0.62 -12.46 15.32
CA GLN A 185 -1.17 -11.42 16.18
C GLN A 185 -0.53 -11.40 17.58
N GLY A 186 -0.17 -12.57 18.12
CA GLY A 186 0.47 -12.69 19.42
C GLY A 186 1.85 -12.02 19.47
N MET A 187 2.64 -12.17 18.42
CA MET A 187 3.94 -11.51 18.24
C MET A 187 3.74 -10.01 18.08
N LYS A 188 2.80 -9.56 17.22
CA LYS A 188 2.50 -8.13 17.09
C LYS A 188 2.10 -7.50 18.42
N ASP A 189 1.25 -8.18 19.20
CA ASP A 189 0.79 -7.71 20.50
C ASP A 189 1.92 -7.71 21.54
N MET A 190 2.81 -8.71 21.52
CA MET A 190 3.98 -8.76 22.39
C MET A 190 4.95 -7.59 22.10
N TYR A 191 5.23 -7.27 20.83
CA TYR A 191 6.05 -6.10 20.50
C TYR A 191 5.36 -4.78 20.88
N ARG A 192 4.03 -4.72 20.77
CA ARG A 192 3.23 -3.54 21.15
C ARG A 192 3.18 -3.35 22.67
N SER A 193 2.98 -4.42 23.44
CA SER A 193 2.90 -4.37 24.91
C SER A 193 4.24 -3.98 25.55
N HIS A 194 5.35 -4.33 24.90
CA HIS A 194 6.70 -3.94 25.32
C HIS A 194 7.15 -2.58 24.75
N GLY A 195 6.29 -1.85 24.02
CA GLY A 195 6.60 -0.50 23.50
C GLY A 195 7.64 -0.47 22.37
N ILE A 196 8.01 -1.63 21.81
CA ILE A 196 9.04 -1.79 20.77
C ILE A 196 8.47 -1.99 19.37
N SER A 197 7.17 -1.74 19.17
CA SER A 197 6.52 -1.83 17.86
C SER A 197 7.14 -0.92 16.79
N HIS A 198 7.84 0.14 17.20
CA HIS A 198 8.56 1.04 16.30
C HIS A 198 9.77 0.38 15.64
N LEU A 199 10.33 -0.70 16.21
CA LEU A 199 11.40 -1.49 15.58
C LEU A 199 10.88 -2.35 14.42
N LEU A 200 9.59 -2.68 14.43
CA LEU A 200 8.94 -3.44 13.36
C LEU A 200 8.61 -2.57 12.14
N ALA A 201 8.67 -1.25 12.29
CA ALA A 201 8.58 -0.32 11.17
C ALA A 201 9.98 -0.13 10.60
N VAL A 202 10.13 -0.26 9.27
CA VAL A 202 11.40 -0.03 8.58
C VAL A 202 11.93 1.35 8.97
N SER A 203 12.97 1.39 9.79
CA SER A 203 13.57 2.66 10.20
C SER A 203 14.44 3.20 9.07
N GLY A 204 14.60 4.52 8.99
CA GLY A 204 15.46 5.16 7.99
C GLY A 204 16.91 4.63 8.00
N GLN A 205 17.35 4.01 9.10
CA GLN A 205 18.66 3.35 9.21
C GLN A 205 18.72 2.04 8.40
N HIS A 206 17.64 1.25 8.37
CA HIS A 206 17.58 0.01 7.58
C HIS A 206 17.66 0.34 6.09
N LEU A 207 16.91 1.35 5.66
CA LEU A 207 16.96 1.91 4.30
C LEU A 207 18.35 2.48 3.96
N ALA A 208 19.03 3.12 4.93
CA ALA A 208 20.40 3.59 4.74
C ALA A 208 21.42 2.46 4.60
N ILE A 209 21.28 1.36 5.36
CA ILE A 209 22.15 0.17 5.23
C ILE A 209 21.94 -0.50 3.88
N VAL A 210 20.69 -0.71 3.46
CA VAL A 210 20.37 -1.31 2.16
C VAL A 210 20.85 -0.42 1.01
N GLY A 211 20.51 0.87 1.04
CA GLY A 211 20.96 1.85 0.04
C GLY A 211 22.47 2.00 -0.01
N GLY A 212 23.13 2.01 1.15
CA GLY A 212 24.59 2.03 1.28
C GLY A 212 25.25 0.77 0.73
N GLY A 213 24.68 -0.41 1.00
CA GLY A 213 25.14 -1.69 0.45
C GLY A 213 25.05 -1.72 -1.07
N ILE A 214 23.91 -1.32 -1.63
CA ILE A 214 23.73 -1.23 -3.09
C ILE A 214 24.69 -0.21 -3.69
N TYR A 215 24.86 0.96 -3.06
CA TYR A 215 25.84 1.95 -3.47
C TYR A 215 27.26 1.36 -3.52
N LEU A 216 27.70 0.64 -2.48
CA LEU A 216 29.02 0.02 -2.43
C LEU A 216 29.20 -1.08 -3.49
N LEU A 217 28.17 -1.88 -3.75
CA LEU A 217 28.19 -2.89 -4.81
C LEU A 217 28.30 -2.26 -6.21
N LEU A 218 27.51 -1.22 -6.50
CA LEU A 218 27.59 -0.47 -7.76
C LEU A 218 28.94 0.23 -7.93
N ARG A 219 29.52 0.73 -6.82
CA ARG A 219 30.87 1.29 -6.80
C ARG A 219 31.93 0.25 -7.11
N LYS A 220 31.79 -0.97 -6.56
CA LYS A 220 32.69 -2.10 -6.85
C LYS A 220 32.57 -2.59 -8.30
N ALA A 221 31.39 -2.45 -8.90
CA ALA A 221 31.15 -2.72 -10.32
C ALA A 221 31.67 -1.62 -11.28
N GLY A 222 32.39 -0.60 -10.78
CA GLY A 222 33.04 0.42 -11.61
C GLY A 222 32.22 1.69 -11.86
N MET A 223 31.08 1.86 -11.18
CA MET A 223 30.20 3.01 -11.40
C MET A 223 30.70 4.29 -10.70
N ASN A 224 30.53 5.45 -11.36
CA ASN A 224 30.87 6.75 -10.78
C ASN A 224 29.99 7.05 -9.55
N ARG A 225 30.55 7.75 -8.54
CA ARG A 225 29.91 8.10 -7.26
C ARG A 225 28.54 8.75 -7.44
N GLY A 226 28.41 9.66 -8.41
CA GLY A 226 27.14 10.35 -8.69
C GLY A 226 26.04 9.41 -9.19
N ARG A 227 26.35 8.54 -10.16
CA ARG A 227 25.37 7.58 -10.72
C ARG A 227 25.01 6.49 -9.73
N ALA A 228 25.99 5.96 -8.99
CA ALA A 228 25.76 4.97 -7.94
C ALA A 228 24.90 5.55 -6.80
N GLY A 229 25.15 6.81 -6.41
CA GLY A 229 24.35 7.52 -5.41
C GLY A 229 22.92 7.79 -5.88
N MET A 230 22.76 8.22 -7.14
CA MET A 230 21.43 8.45 -7.72
C MET A 230 20.61 7.17 -7.83
N LEU A 231 21.21 6.06 -8.28
CA LEU A 231 20.52 4.76 -8.36
C LEU A 231 20.21 4.20 -6.97
N GLY A 232 21.15 4.25 -6.03
CA GLY A 232 20.92 3.81 -4.66
C GLY A 232 19.84 4.63 -3.96
N GLY A 233 19.85 5.96 -4.13
CA GLY A 233 18.84 6.87 -3.61
C GLY A 233 17.46 6.65 -4.23
N ALA A 234 17.39 6.50 -5.56
CA ALA A 234 16.15 6.19 -6.25
C ALA A 234 15.54 4.88 -5.76
N LEU A 235 16.35 3.84 -5.57
CA LEU A 235 15.91 2.53 -5.09
C LEU A 235 15.38 2.61 -3.65
N VAL A 236 16.08 3.34 -2.76
CA VAL A 236 15.62 3.59 -1.38
C VAL A 236 14.30 4.38 -1.34
N VAL A 237 14.19 5.45 -2.12
CA VAL A 237 12.95 6.25 -2.21
C VAL A 237 11.80 5.44 -2.79
N SER A 238 12.09 4.51 -3.71
CA SER A 238 11.07 3.63 -4.29
C SER A 238 10.68 2.46 -3.38
N TYR A 239 11.45 2.21 -2.33
CA TYR A 239 11.22 1.12 -1.37
C TYR A 239 10.29 1.53 -0.22
N GLY A 240 10.24 2.83 0.11
CA GLY A 240 9.37 3.38 1.16
C GLY A 240 7.98 3.76 0.65
#